data_AF-A0A0L0VET2-F1
#
_entry.id   AF-A0A0L0VET2-F1
#
_cell.length_a   1.000
_cell.length_b   1.000
_cell.length_c   1.000
_cell.angle_alpha   90.00
_cell.angle_beta   90.00
_cell.angle_gamma   90.00
#
_symmetry.space_group_name_H-M   'P 1'
#
loop_
_entity.id
_entity.type
_entity.pdbx_description
1 polymer ?
#
loop_
_entity_poly.entity_id
_entity_poly.type
_entity_poly.pdbx_seq_one_letter_code
_entity_poly.pdbx_strand_id
1 'polypeptide(L)'
;MADPPNPLKDTEPPKNTEPPKNTDLPKRGNSSGSKGGGSTSPNVAGRNPTADHYIELLLKLQHTAALQLQEGRQSNIDQRRADSERITRLKNTLFDVVTKAEEEKQIRLSPAPKSDRLDLQRFRIADGPHYTGPSHSIEPFLKWIQQLQIFFSTKGVVNNNNKICIAGGLTEETNLLDFYAYKSALFVDKSWNEFKS
;
A
#
# COMPACT_ATOMS: atom_id res chain seq x y z
N MET A 1 31.54 24.68 -25.62
CA MET A 1 31.43 23.93 -24.34
C MET A 1 30.00 23.40 -24.30
N ALA A 2 29.70 22.27 -24.93
CA ALA A 2 30.03 20.88 -24.60
C ALA A 2 28.90 20.24 -23.78
N ASP A 3 28.12 19.38 -24.46
CA ASP A 3 27.15 18.45 -23.88
C ASP A 3 27.81 17.46 -22.91
N PRO A 4 27.12 17.02 -21.84
CA PRO A 4 27.60 15.92 -21.01
C PRO A 4 27.31 14.56 -21.68
N PRO A 5 28.25 13.59 -21.62
CA PRO A 5 28.14 12.32 -22.31
C PRO A 5 27.34 11.29 -21.49
N ASN A 6 26.53 10.53 -22.23
CA ASN A 6 25.92 9.27 -21.83
C ASN A 6 26.98 8.13 -21.78
N PRO A 7 26.96 7.23 -20.79
CA PRO A 7 27.61 5.94 -20.92
C PRO A 7 26.60 4.80 -20.76
N LEU A 8 26.10 4.28 -21.89
CA LEU A 8 25.60 2.92 -21.99
C LEU A 8 26.74 2.05 -22.53
N LYS A 9 27.28 1.15 -21.71
CA LYS A 9 28.03 -0.02 -22.19
C LYS A 9 27.58 -1.25 -21.42
N ASP A 10 27.21 -2.23 -22.23
CA ASP A 10 26.64 -3.52 -21.90
C ASP A 10 27.55 -4.37 -21.02
N THR A 11 26.96 -5.16 -20.12
CA THR A 11 27.62 -6.35 -19.56
C THR A 11 26.58 -7.44 -19.44
N GLU A 12 26.75 -8.47 -20.28
CA GLU A 12 25.95 -9.69 -20.34
C GLU A 12 26.07 -10.55 -19.06
N PRO A 13 25.08 -11.41 -18.77
CA PRO A 13 25.08 -12.33 -17.63
C PRO A 13 25.65 -13.71 -18.00
N PRO A 14 26.33 -14.45 -17.09
CA PRO A 14 26.68 -15.84 -17.36
C PRO A 14 25.50 -16.77 -17.03
N LYS A 15 25.13 -17.60 -18.00
CA LYS A 15 24.13 -18.67 -17.93
C LYS A 15 24.85 -20.03 -17.85
N ASN A 16 24.36 -20.87 -16.94
CA ASN A 16 24.72 -22.24 -16.55
C ASN A 16 25.17 -23.22 -17.67
N THR A 17 25.93 -24.28 -17.33
CA THR A 17 25.58 -25.74 -17.50
C THR A 17 26.71 -26.67 -16.97
N GLU A 18 26.33 -27.81 -16.37
CA GLU A 18 27.12 -28.85 -15.65
C GLU A 18 27.47 -30.10 -16.56
N PRO A 19 27.97 -31.27 -16.08
CA PRO A 19 29.22 -31.99 -16.47
C PRO A 19 28.94 -33.31 -17.31
N PRO A 20 29.85 -34.32 -17.58
CA PRO A 20 30.58 -35.20 -16.61
C PRO A 20 31.92 -35.90 -17.10
N LYS A 21 32.57 -36.71 -16.20
CA LYS A 21 32.98 -38.15 -16.37
C LYS A 21 34.40 -38.57 -15.85
N ASN A 22 34.39 -39.48 -14.85
CA ASN A 22 35.23 -40.68 -14.50
C ASN A 22 36.71 -40.77 -14.97
N THR A 23 37.72 -41.34 -14.31
CA THR A 23 37.92 -42.63 -13.56
C THR A 23 39.41 -42.56 -13.06
N ASP A 24 39.91 -43.10 -11.94
CA ASP A 24 40.21 -44.51 -11.66
C ASP A 24 40.88 -44.67 -10.26
N LEU A 25 40.57 -45.80 -9.61
CA LEU A 25 41.24 -46.39 -8.43
C LEU A 25 42.22 -47.49 -8.88
N PRO A 26 43.33 -47.78 -8.16
CA PRO A 26 44.00 -49.07 -8.27
C PRO A 26 43.69 -49.99 -7.08
N LYS A 27 42.82 -50.95 -7.39
CA LYS A 27 42.87 -52.41 -7.17
C LYS A 27 43.81 -53.02 -6.09
N ARG A 28 43.14 -53.73 -5.18
CA ARG A 28 43.59 -54.76 -4.22
C ARG A 28 44.34 -55.94 -4.88
N GLY A 29 45.48 -56.33 -4.30
CA GLY A 29 46.12 -57.63 -4.49
C GLY A 29 46.00 -58.47 -3.21
N ASN A 30 45.65 -59.75 -3.34
CA ASN A 30 45.47 -60.71 -2.24
C ASN A 30 46.58 -61.78 -2.21
N SER A 31 46.63 -62.48 -1.06
CA SER A 31 47.40 -63.68 -0.67
C SER A 31 48.76 -63.38 -0.03
N SER A 32 49.24 -64.07 1.02
CA SER A 32 48.87 -65.36 1.62
C SER A 32 49.21 -65.33 3.13
N GLY A 33 48.62 -66.22 3.91
CA GLY A 33 48.72 -66.23 5.37
C GLY A 33 50.06 -66.68 5.95
N SER A 34 50.32 -66.26 7.18
CA SER A 34 51.10 -67.02 8.16
C SER A 34 50.58 -66.73 9.57
N LYS A 35 50.48 -67.79 10.36
CA LYS A 35 49.92 -67.88 11.70
C LYS A 35 51.07 -67.83 12.70
N GLY A 36 51.01 -66.95 13.69
CA GLY A 36 51.94 -66.87 14.83
C GLY A 36 51.76 -65.50 15.47
N GLY A 37 51.18 -65.35 16.66
CA GLY A 37 51.67 -65.94 17.90
C GLY A 37 52.66 -64.95 18.53
N GLY A 38 52.20 -64.14 19.48
CA GLY A 38 53.08 -63.25 20.23
C GLY A 38 52.39 -62.02 20.79
N SER A 39 51.97 -62.11 22.05
CA SER A 39 51.72 -60.95 22.91
C SER A 39 52.99 -60.12 22.99
N THR A 40 52.91 -58.85 22.59
CA THR A 40 53.83 -57.84 23.11
C THR A 40 53.02 -56.59 23.43
N SER A 41 52.60 -56.53 24.69
CA SER A 41 52.26 -55.28 25.36
C SER A 41 53.40 -54.29 25.08
N PRO A 42 53.13 -53.09 24.51
CA PRO A 42 54.17 -52.09 24.43
C PRO A 42 54.50 -51.66 25.86
N ASN A 43 55.74 -51.93 26.22
CA ASN A 43 56.44 -51.57 27.43
C ASN A 43 56.09 -50.12 27.84
N VAL A 44 55.44 -49.96 29.00
CA VAL A 44 55.16 -48.64 29.61
C VAL A 44 56.47 -48.14 30.23
N ALA A 45 57.40 -47.73 29.37
CA ALA A 45 58.65 -47.09 29.75
C ALA A 45 58.96 -46.02 28.70
N GLY A 46 58.29 -44.87 28.84
CA GLY A 46 58.48 -43.74 27.92
C GLY A 46 57.36 -42.70 27.90
N ARG A 47 56.48 -42.63 28.91
CA ARG A 47 55.47 -41.56 29.00
C ARG A 47 56.16 -40.31 29.56
N ASN A 48 56.45 -39.33 28.70
CA ASN A 48 56.97 -38.04 29.14
C ASN A 48 55.76 -37.18 29.56
N PRO A 49 55.49 -36.99 30.87
CA PRO A 49 54.29 -36.30 31.36
C PRO A 49 54.23 -34.84 30.86
N THR A 50 55.39 -34.26 30.56
CA THR A 50 55.48 -32.92 29.97
C THR A 50 54.97 -32.91 28.52
N ALA A 51 55.30 -33.92 27.73
CA ALA A 51 54.80 -34.04 26.35
C ALA A 51 53.28 -34.25 26.30
N ASP A 52 52.75 -35.09 27.20
CA ASP A 52 51.30 -35.30 27.33
C ASP A 52 50.58 -33.99 27.72
N HIS A 53 51.16 -33.19 28.62
CA HIS A 53 50.61 -31.89 29.00
C HIS A 53 50.57 -30.88 27.84
N TYR A 54 51.60 -30.85 26.99
CA TYR A 54 51.61 -30.00 25.79
C TYR A 54 50.58 -30.45 24.75
N ILE A 55 50.39 -31.76 24.56
CA ILE A 55 49.37 -32.30 23.66
C ILE A 55 47.97 -31.93 24.17
N GLU A 56 47.73 -32.06 25.48
CA GLU A 56 46.46 -31.66 26.09
C GLU A 56 46.20 -30.16 25.91
N LEU A 57 47.22 -29.31 26.10
CA LEU A 57 47.10 -27.86 25.88
C LEU A 57 46.77 -27.53 24.42
N LEU A 58 47.43 -28.19 23.46
CA LEU A 58 47.18 -27.98 22.04
C LEU A 58 45.76 -28.41 21.65
N LEU A 59 45.28 -29.53 22.18
CA LEU A 59 43.93 -30.01 21.93
C LEU A 59 42.87 -29.04 22.50
N LYS A 60 43.09 -28.53 23.72
CA LYS A 60 42.22 -27.50 24.33
C LYS A 60 42.22 -26.22 23.51
N LEU A 61 43.38 -25.79 23.02
CA LEU A 61 43.51 -24.60 22.18
C LEU A 61 42.76 -24.77 20.86
N GLN A 62 42.92 -25.91 20.18
CA GLN A 62 42.23 -26.20 18.93
C GLN A 62 40.71 -26.29 19.13
N HIS A 63 40.26 -26.94 20.19
CA HIS A 63 38.84 -27.01 20.55
C HIS A 63 38.25 -25.61 20.79
N THR A 64 38.97 -24.76 21.55
CA THR A 64 38.53 -23.39 21.83
C THR A 64 38.47 -22.54 20.55
N ALA A 65 39.48 -22.66 19.68
CA ALA A 65 39.48 -21.97 18.39
C ALA A 65 38.33 -22.43 17.49
N ALA A 66 37.99 -23.73 17.49
CA ALA A 66 36.85 -24.26 16.75
C ALA A 66 35.52 -23.70 17.26
N LEU A 67 35.34 -23.62 18.58
CA LEU A 67 34.13 -23.03 19.19
C LEU A 67 33.97 -21.55 18.83
N GLN A 68 35.03 -20.75 18.96
CA GLN A 68 35.00 -19.33 18.60
C GLN A 68 34.68 -19.10 17.12
N LEU A 69 35.26 -19.93 16.24
CA LEU A 69 34.97 -19.85 14.81
C LEU A 69 33.51 -20.20 14.50
N GLN A 70 32.96 -21.20 15.18
CA GLN A 70 31.56 -21.60 15.01
C GLN A 70 30.61 -20.51 15.53
N GLU A 71 30.88 -19.95 16.70
CA GLU A 71 30.10 -18.86 17.28
C GLU A 71 30.13 -17.61 16.37
N GLY A 72 31.31 -17.22 15.87
CA GLY A 72 31.44 -16.11 14.94
C GLY A 72 30.66 -16.32 13.63
N ARG A 73 30.66 -17.55 13.10
CA ARG A 73 29.85 -17.92 11.94
C ARG A 73 28.36 -17.82 12.23
N GLN A 74 27.92 -18.34 13.38
CA GLN A 74 26.52 -18.32 13.78
C GLN A 74 26.03 -16.88 13.96
N SER A 75 26.80 -16.06 14.68
CA SER A 75 26.51 -14.63 14.85
C SER A 75 26.40 -13.88 13.52
N ASN A 76 27.28 -14.18 12.55
CA ASN A 76 27.19 -13.57 11.21
C ASN A 76 25.90 -13.96 10.47
N ILE A 77 25.50 -15.23 10.56
CA ILE A 77 24.26 -15.73 9.95
C ILE A 77 23.04 -15.06 10.59
N ASP A 78 23.03 -14.97 11.91
CA ASP A 78 21.91 -14.38 12.65
C ASP A 78 21.79 -12.87 12.39
N GLN A 79 22.93 -12.17 12.29
CA GLN A 79 22.95 -10.76 11.90
C GLN A 79 22.38 -10.55 10.49
N ARG A 80 22.83 -11.35 9.51
CA ARG A 80 22.30 -11.28 8.14
C ARG A 80 20.82 -11.58 8.07
N ARG A 81 20.33 -12.53 8.88
CA ARG A 81 18.91 -12.85 8.99
C ARG A 81 18.13 -11.66 9.54
N ALA A 82 18.56 -11.08 10.66
CA ALA A 82 17.93 -9.91 11.26
C ALA A 82 17.88 -8.72 10.29
N ASP A 83 18.96 -8.46 9.56
CA ASP A 83 19.02 -7.41 8.56
C ASP A 83 18.03 -7.67 7.40
N SER A 84 17.95 -8.91 6.91
CA SER A 84 17.02 -9.30 5.85
C SER A 84 15.55 -9.12 6.27
N GLU A 85 15.23 -9.44 7.53
CA GLU A 85 13.89 -9.26 8.10
C GLU A 85 13.55 -7.78 8.24
N ARG A 86 14.50 -6.96 8.69
CA ARG A 86 14.33 -5.50 8.78
C ARG A 86 14.08 -4.89 7.40
N ILE A 87 14.84 -5.29 6.38
CA ILE A 87 14.64 -4.82 5.00
C ILE A 87 13.26 -5.24 4.48
N THR A 88 12.85 -6.48 4.74
CA THR A 88 11.52 -6.96 4.35
C THR A 88 10.41 -6.14 4.98
N ARG A 89 10.51 -5.85 6.28
CA ARG A 89 9.55 -4.99 6.99
C ARG A 89 9.50 -3.59 6.39
N LEU A 90 10.65 -2.96 6.17
CA LEU A 90 10.73 -1.63 5.57
C LEU A 90 10.12 -1.60 4.16
N LYS A 91 10.40 -2.62 3.35
CA LYS A 91 9.83 -2.75 2.00
C LYS A 91 8.30 -2.83 2.06
N ASN A 92 7.75 -3.64 2.96
CA ASN A 92 6.31 -3.79 3.10
C ASN A 92 5.66 -2.50 3.61
N THR A 93 6.25 -1.85 4.61
CA THR A 93 5.77 -0.55 5.10
C THR A 93 5.83 0.53 4.02
N LEU A 94 6.91 0.59 3.24
CA LEU A 94 7.03 1.55 2.14
C LEU A 94 5.96 1.29 1.08
N PHE A 95 5.73 0.03 0.72
CA PHE A 95 4.68 -0.33 -0.21
C PHE A 95 3.30 0.12 0.30
N ASP A 96 2.95 -0.18 1.55
CA ASP A 96 1.68 0.24 2.15
C ASP A 96 1.51 1.77 2.16
N VAL A 97 2.57 2.52 2.52
CA VAL A 97 2.53 3.98 2.55
C VAL A 97 2.37 4.56 1.15
N VAL A 98 3.09 4.03 0.16
CA VAL A 98 3.00 4.48 -1.24
C VAL A 98 1.63 4.16 -1.82
N THR A 99 1.12 2.94 -1.61
CA THR A 99 -0.22 2.55 -2.07
C THR A 99 -1.29 3.41 -1.43
N LYS A 100 -1.25 3.66 -0.12
CA LYS A 100 -2.20 4.58 0.54
C LYS A 100 -2.09 6.01 0.03
N ALA A 101 -0.88 6.53 -0.16
CA ALA A 101 -0.70 7.87 -0.70
C ALA A 101 -1.23 7.98 -2.14
N GLU A 102 -1.07 6.93 -2.94
CA GLU A 102 -1.61 6.85 -4.30
C GLU A 102 -3.15 6.71 -4.30
N GLU A 103 -3.71 5.87 -3.43
CA GLU A 103 -5.16 5.79 -3.19
C GLU A 103 -5.74 7.14 -2.75
N GLU A 104 -5.10 7.82 -1.79
CA GLU A 104 -5.50 9.17 -1.36
C GLU A 104 -5.41 10.19 -2.49
N LYS A 105 -4.35 10.13 -3.31
CA LYS A 105 -4.20 10.98 -4.49
C LYS A 105 -5.29 10.67 -5.52
N GLN A 106 -5.62 9.40 -5.75
CA GLN A 106 -6.72 9.00 -6.63
C GLN A 106 -8.08 9.41 -6.07
N ILE A 107 -8.30 9.38 -4.76
CA ILE A 107 -9.52 9.91 -4.12
C ILE A 107 -9.59 11.44 -4.26
N ARG A 108 -8.45 12.14 -4.18
CA ARG A 108 -8.35 13.60 -4.38
C ARG A 108 -8.54 14.00 -5.85
N LEU A 109 -8.11 13.17 -6.80
CA LEU A 109 -8.18 13.42 -8.24
C LEU A 109 -9.47 12.86 -8.87
N SER A 110 -10.07 11.84 -8.27
CA SER A 110 -11.41 11.38 -8.59
C SER A 110 -12.37 12.44 -8.08
N PRO A 111 -13.14 13.10 -8.96
CA PRO A 111 -14.25 13.90 -8.48
C PRO A 111 -15.12 12.93 -7.68
N ALA A 112 -15.36 13.22 -6.40
CA ALA A 112 -16.47 12.61 -5.67
C ALA A 112 -17.66 12.55 -6.65
N PRO A 113 -18.37 11.40 -6.75
CA PRO A 113 -19.42 11.24 -7.74
C PRO A 113 -20.23 12.52 -7.69
N LYS A 114 -20.24 13.29 -8.79
CA LYS A 114 -20.82 14.62 -8.82
C LYS A 114 -22.28 14.41 -8.50
N SER A 115 -22.60 14.51 -7.22
CA SER A 115 -23.96 14.52 -6.77
C SER A 115 -24.46 15.82 -7.35
N ASP A 116 -25.25 15.71 -8.42
CA ASP A 116 -25.94 16.84 -9.01
C ASP A 116 -26.82 17.56 -7.96
N ARG A 117 -26.98 16.94 -6.78
CA ARG A 117 -27.49 17.53 -5.56
C ARG A 117 -26.48 18.52 -4.96
N LEU A 118 -26.71 19.79 -5.25
CA LEU A 118 -26.24 20.92 -4.45
C LEU A 118 -26.45 20.69 -2.96
N ASP A 119 -25.44 21.07 -2.19
CA ASP A 119 -25.52 21.18 -0.74
C ASP A 119 -26.39 22.40 -0.37
N LEU A 120 -27.67 22.15 -0.09
CA LEU A 120 -28.64 23.18 0.29
C LEU A 120 -28.28 23.90 1.60
N GLN A 121 -27.46 23.29 2.47
CA GLN A 121 -27.03 23.90 3.73
C GLN A 121 -25.99 25.00 3.49
N ARG A 122 -25.11 24.82 2.49
CA ARG A 122 -24.10 25.81 2.10
C ARG A 122 -24.58 26.76 1.01
N PHE A 123 -25.64 26.40 0.28
CA PHE A 123 -26.26 27.28 -0.70
C PHE A 123 -26.97 28.43 0.01
N ARG A 124 -26.51 29.66 -0.23
CA ARG A 124 -27.13 30.87 0.33
C ARG A 124 -28.46 31.16 -0.39
N ILE A 125 -29.51 30.42 0.00
CA ILE A 125 -30.88 30.61 -0.52
C ILE A 125 -31.31 32.08 -0.35
N ALA A 126 -30.91 32.72 0.75
CA ALA A 126 -31.24 34.13 1.04
C ALA A 126 -30.81 35.15 -0.02
N ASP A 127 -29.84 34.82 -0.90
CA ASP A 127 -29.41 35.72 -1.99
C ASP A 127 -30.34 35.63 -3.24
N GLY A 128 -31.37 34.77 -3.20
CA GLY A 128 -32.32 34.57 -4.29
C GLY A 128 -33.46 35.61 -4.31
N PRO A 129 -34.21 35.68 -5.42
CA PRO A 129 -35.38 36.55 -5.51
C PRO A 129 -36.50 36.00 -4.64
N HIS A 130 -36.90 36.73 -3.60
CA HIS A 130 -38.03 36.35 -2.75
C HIS A 130 -39.36 36.74 -3.38
N TYR A 131 -40.36 35.86 -3.24
CA TYR A 131 -41.74 36.16 -3.60
C TYR A 131 -42.49 36.74 -2.41
N THR A 132 -42.86 38.02 -2.53
CA THR A 132 -43.65 38.78 -1.55
C THR A 132 -45.03 39.17 -2.06
N GLY A 133 -45.40 38.70 -3.26
CA GLY A 133 -46.68 39.02 -3.88
C GLY A 133 -47.86 38.24 -3.29
N PRO A 134 -49.11 38.70 -3.51
CA PRO A 134 -50.30 37.93 -3.12
C PRO A 134 -50.41 36.62 -3.91
N SER A 135 -50.80 35.53 -3.27
CA SER A 135 -50.95 34.19 -3.90
C SER A 135 -51.85 34.14 -5.14
N HIS A 136 -52.81 35.08 -5.28
CA HIS A 136 -53.72 35.15 -6.43
C HIS A 136 -53.21 36.05 -7.58
N SER A 137 -52.03 36.66 -7.45
CA SER A 137 -51.48 37.58 -8.44
C SER A 137 -50.57 36.84 -9.43
N ILE A 138 -51.15 36.49 -10.58
CA ILE A 138 -50.52 35.68 -11.63
C ILE A 138 -49.28 36.35 -12.22
N GLU A 139 -49.36 37.64 -12.58
CA GLU A 139 -48.25 38.34 -13.25
C GLU A 139 -47.00 38.47 -12.36
N PRO A 140 -47.09 38.91 -11.09
CA PRO A 140 -45.97 38.87 -10.15
C PRO A 140 -45.37 37.46 -9.97
N PHE A 141 -46.22 36.43 -9.92
CA PHE A 141 -45.74 35.04 -9.78
C PHE A 141 -44.96 34.58 -11.01
N LEU A 142 -45.46 34.84 -12.22
CA LEU A 142 -44.75 34.52 -13.45
C LEU A 142 -43.42 35.26 -13.56
N LYS A 143 -43.39 36.53 -13.18
CA LYS A 143 -42.16 37.32 -13.13
C LYS A 143 -41.15 36.73 -12.14
N TRP A 144 -41.61 36.28 -10.97
CA TRP A 144 -40.77 35.61 -9.99
C TRP A 144 -40.21 34.27 -10.49
N ILE A 145 -41.01 33.43 -11.15
CA ILE A 145 -40.53 32.19 -11.79
C ILE A 145 -39.43 32.47 -12.82
N GLN A 146 -39.55 33.55 -13.61
CA GLN A 146 -38.51 33.96 -14.54
C GLN A 146 -37.22 34.39 -13.82
N GLN A 147 -37.34 35.16 -12.73
CA GLN A 147 -36.19 35.55 -11.90
C GLN A 147 -35.50 34.32 -11.29
N LEU A 148 -36.25 33.33 -10.82
CA LEU A 148 -35.71 32.06 -10.34
C LEU A 148 -34.95 31.30 -11.43
N GLN A 149 -35.46 31.28 -12.66
CA GLN A 149 -34.79 30.60 -13.78
C GLN A 149 -33.44 31.25 -14.10
N ILE A 150 -33.34 32.58 -14.05
CA ILE A 150 -32.08 33.32 -14.19
C ILE A 150 -31.16 33.00 -12.99
N PHE A 151 -31.70 33.02 -11.77
CA PHE A 151 -30.94 32.71 -10.55
C PHE A 151 -30.35 31.30 -10.59
N PHE A 152 -31.13 30.29 -10.98
CA PHE A 152 -30.65 28.91 -11.13
C PHE A 152 -29.57 28.80 -12.20
N SER A 153 -29.73 29.49 -13.33
CA SER A 153 -28.74 29.48 -14.40
C SER A 153 -27.42 30.12 -13.95
N THR A 154 -27.48 31.24 -13.23
CA THR A 154 -26.28 31.95 -12.73
C THR A 154 -25.57 31.21 -11.60
N LYS A 155 -26.32 30.46 -10.77
CA LYS A 155 -25.77 29.67 -9.66
C LYS A 155 -25.44 28.22 -10.03
N GLY A 156 -25.66 27.82 -11.29
CA GLY A 156 -25.38 26.46 -11.76
C GLY A 156 -26.26 25.38 -11.12
N VAL A 157 -27.51 25.73 -10.77
CA VAL A 157 -28.47 24.80 -10.19
C VAL A 157 -29.07 23.94 -11.30
N VAL A 158 -28.63 22.70 -11.43
CA VAL A 158 -29.05 21.78 -12.50
C VAL A 158 -30.21 20.89 -12.04
N ASN A 159 -30.06 20.24 -10.89
CA ASN A 159 -31.00 19.27 -10.34
C ASN A 159 -32.40 19.86 -10.07
N ASN A 160 -33.45 19.16 -10.54
CA ASN A 160 -34.84 19.61 -10.41
C ASN A 160 -35.33 19.66 -8.95
N ASN A 161 -35.02 18.64 -8.15
CA ASN A 161 -35.43 18.61 -6.74
C ASN A 161 -34.84 19.82 -6.00
N ASN A 162 -33.60 20.20 -6.30
CA ASN A 162 -32.99 21.40 -5.71
C ASN A 162 -33.69 22.69 -6.14
N LYS A 163 -34.05 22.82 -7.42
CA LYS A 163 -34.82 24.00 -7.91
C LYS A 163 -36.14 24.13 -7.17
N ILE A 164 -36.84 23.02 -6.99
CA ILE A 164 -38.14 22.98 -6.29
C ILE A 164 -37.95 23.37 -4.83
N CYS A 165 -36.97 22.80 -4.12
CA CYS A 165 -36.68 23.13 -2.72
C CYS A 165 -36.32 24.61 -2.53
N ILE A 166 -35.46 25.15 -3.40
CA ILE A 166 -35.04 26.56 -3.34
C ILE A 166 -36.23 27.50 -3.61
N ALA A 167 -37.10 27.16 -4.58
CA ALA A 167 -38.30 27.96 -4.86
C ALA A 167 -39.24 28.04 -3.64
N GLY A 168 -39.45 26.90 -2.95
CA GLY A 168 -40.22 26.88 -1.70
C GLY A 168 -39.61 27.74 -0.61
N GLY A 169 -38.28 27.68 -0.43
CA GLY A 169 -37.56 28.51 0.55
C GLY A 169 -37.47 30.01 0.22
N LEU A 170 -37.81 30.41 -1.01
CA LEU A 170 -37.87 31.79 -1.48
C LEU A 170 -39.30 32.35 -1.51
N THR A 171 -40.26 31.62 -0.94
CA THR A 171 -41.64 32.06 -0.81
C THR A 171 -41.87 32.61 0.60
N GLU A 172 -42.16 33.91 0.70
CA GLU A 172 -42.44 34.56 2.00
C GLU A 172 -43.93 34.65 2.32
N GLU A 173 -44.81 34.49 1.32
CA GLU A 173 -46.26 34.54 1.52
C GLU A 173 -46.79 33.26 2.18
N THR A 174 -47.48 33.41 3.31
CA THR A 174 -47.88 32.29 4.19
C THR A 174 -48.77 31.26 3.50
N ASN A 175 -49.75 31.69 2.69
CA ASN A 175 -50.69 30.77 2.06
C ASN A 175 -50.00 29.89 1.02
N LEU A 176 -49.12 30.47 0.21
CA LEU A 176 -48.33 29.77 -0.79
C LEU A 176 -47.28 28.87 -0.12
N LEU A 177 -46.71 29.30 1.00
CA LEU A 177 -45.81 28.48 1.81
C LEU A 177 -46.53 27.26 2.39
N ASP A 178 -47.74 27.42 2.95
CA ASP A 178 -48.56 26.32 3.48
C ASP A 178 -48.97 25.35 2.37
N PHE A 179 -49.39 25.88 1.21
CA PHE A 179 -49.70 25.09 0.03
C PHE A 179 -48.48 24.31 -0.45
N TYR A 180 -47.31 24.95 -0.49
CA TYR A 180 -46.06 24.31 -0.88
C TYR A 180 -45.66 23.24 0.12
N ALA A 181 -45.72 23.50 1.43
CA ALA A 181 -45.40 22.53 2.47
C ALA A 181 -46.28 21.27 2.34
N TYR A 182 -47.59 21.46 2.13
CA TYR A 182 -48.54 20.37 1.91
C TYR A 182 -48.25 19.57 0.63
N LYS A 183 -47.92 20.25 -0.48
CA LYS A 183 -47.67 19.59 -1.77
C LYS A 183 -46.21 19.18 -2.01
N SER A 184 -45.27 19.57 -1.17
CA SER A 184 -43.82 19.37 -1.37
C SER A 184 -43.48 17.90 -1.61
N ALA A 185 -44.11 16.99 -0.86
CA ALA A 185 -43.96 15.54 -1.02
C ALA A 185 -44.43 15.03 -2.40
N LEU A 186 -45.40 15.70 -3.03
CA LEU A 186 -45.91 15.35 -4.36
C LEU A 186 -44.99 15.83 -5.49
N PHE A 187 -44.02 16.68 -5.18
CA PHE A 187 -43.02 17.19 -6.13
C PHE A 187 -41.66 16.51 -5.98
N VAL A 188 -41.55 15.54 -5.07
CA VAL A 188 -40.37 14.67 -4.97
C VAL A 188 -40.23 13.91 -6.29
N ASP A 189 -39.08 14.08 -6.95
CA ASP A 189 -38.72 13.48 -8.24
C ASP A 189 -39.48 14.00 -9.47
N LYS A 190 -40.25 15.08 -9.31
CA LYS A 190 -40.86 15.79 -10.44
C LYS A 190 -39.86 16.69 -11.16
N SER A 191 -40.11 16.92 -12.44
CA SER A 191 -39.31 17.86 -13.22
C SER A 191 -39.62 19.32 -12.82
N TRP A 192 -38.66 20.22 -13.01
CA TRP A 192 -38.90 21.67 -12.83
C TRP A 192 -40.01 22.19 -13.75
N ASN A 193 -40.23 21.56 -14.90
CA ASN A 193 -41.29 21.96 -15.82
C ASN A 193 -42.68 21.57 -15.30
N GLU A 194 -42.82 20.41 -14.67
CA GLU A 194 -44.07 20.03 -13.99
C GLU A 194 -44.39 20.91 -12.79
N PHE A 195 -43.37 21.40 -12.08
CA PHE A 195 -43.58 22.34 -10.97
C PHE A 195 -44.12 23.69 -11.42
N LYS A 196 -43.73 24.18 -12.61
CA LYS A 196 -44.17 25.47 -13.16
C LYS A 196 -45.55 25.42 -13.84
N SER A 197 -46.03 24.22 -14.17
CA SER A 197 -47.28 24.00 -14.90
C SER A 197 -48.49 24.15 -13.99
#